data_AF-A0A2N2YIG2-F1
#
_entry.id   AF-A0A2N2YIG2-F1
#
_cell.length_a   1.000
_cell.length_b   1.000
_cell.length_c   1.000
_cell.angle_alpha   90.00
_cell.angle_beta   90.00
_cell.angle_gamma   90.00
#
_symmetry.space_group_name_H-M   'P 1'
#
loop_
_entity.id
_entity.type
_entity.pdbx_description
1 polymer ?
#
loop_
_entity_poly.entity_id
_entity_poly.type
_entity_poly.pdbx_seq_one_letter_code
_entity_poly.pdbx_strand_id
1 'polypeptide(L)'
;MSGMIRRFWPAMTWAILILILTGVPGSYFPEVKSFWQWLSPDKVIHLVIFGVQVFLIILGFEPQYLNSKQRFIFVVGATIATILYGLVTELLQNYVFIGRDGNIFDFLADALGAFLGLLTYYLLKMRKILHQDIN
;
A
#
# COMPACT_ATOMS: atom_id res chain seq x y z
N MET A 1 -17.66 15.79 9.70
CA MET A 1 -17.05 14.44 9.65
C MET A 1 -16.25 14.22 10.92
N SER A 2 -16.44 13.10 11.63
CA SER A 2 -15.65 12.76 12.83
C SER A 2 -14.15 12.90 12.56
N GLY A 3 -13.36 13.32 13.55
CA GLY A 3 -11.92 13.58 13.38
C GLY A 3 -11.11 12.40 12.83
N MET A 4 -11.58 11.16 13.03
CA MET A 4 -10.95 9.94 12.51
C MET A 4 -11.13 9.80 10.99
N ILE A 5 -12.36 9.89 10.47
CA ILE A 5 -12.66 9.79 9.04
C ILE A 5 -11.84 10.81 8.22
N ARG A 6 -11.68 12.04 8.73
CA ARG A 6 -10.89 13.08 8.05
C ARG A 6 -9.41 12.69 7.87
N ARG A 7 -8.86 11.88 8.78
CA ARG A 7 -7.46 11.41 8.74
C ARG A 7 -7.26 10.22 7.81
N PHE A 8 -8.27 9.35 7.69
CA PHE A 8 -8.23 8.16 6.83
C PHE A 8 -8.72 8.39 5.41
N TRP A 9 -9.38 9.52 5.14
CA TRP A 9 -9.86 9.87 3.80
C TRP A 9 -8.78 9.71 2.69
N PRO A 10 -7.52 10.15 2.86
CA PRO A 10 -6.48 9.93 1.87
C PRO A 10 -6.23 8.45 1.59
N ALA A 11 -6.14 7.62 2.64
CA ALA A 11 -5.93 6.18 2.51
C ALA A 11 -7.13 5.46 1.87
N MET A 12 -8.36 5.91 2.15
CA MET A 12 -9.57 5.38 1.54
C MET A 12 -9.65 5.74 0.06
N THR A 13 -9.37 7.00 -0.27
CA THR A 13 -9.34 7.49 -1.66
C THR A 13 -8.28 6.73 -2.45
N TRP A 14 -7.09 6.56 -1.86
CA TRP A 14 -6.00 5.83 -2.51
C TRP A 14 -6.31 4.36 -2.70
N ALA A 15 -6.96 3.70 -1.73
CA ALA A 15 -7.43 2.32 -1.89
C ALA A 15 -8.38 2.19 -3.09
N ILE A 16 -9.36 3.08 -3.22
CA ILE A 16 -10.30 3.09 -4.36
C ILE A 16 -9.54 3.29 -5.68
N LEU A 17 -8.55 4.19 -5.72
CA LEU A 17 -7.72 4.39 -6.91
C LEU A 17 -6.93 3.13 -7.27
N ILE A 18 -6.35 2.43 -6.28
CA ILE A 18 -5.65 1.15 -6.52
C ILE A 18 -6.62 0.15 -7.16
N LEU A 19 -7.83 -0.02 -6.62
CA LEU A 19 -8.81 -0.97 -7.16
C LEU A 19 -9.18 -0.68 -8.61
N ILE A 20 -9.35 0.60 -8.93
CA ILE A 20 -9.64 1.04 -10.31
C ILE A 20 -8.43 0.74 -11.21
N LEU A 21 -7.22 1.12 -10.78
CA LEU A 21 -6.00 0.96 -11.57
C LEU A 21 -5.67 -0.51 -11.85
N THR A 22 -5.79 -1.39 -10.86
CA THR A 22 -5.53 -2.82 -11.01
C THR A 22 -6.65 -3.53 -11.77
N GLY A 23 -7.88 -3.01 -11.73
CA GLY A 23 -9.04 -3.57 -12.42
C GLY A 23 -9.18 -3.18 -13.91
N VAL A 24 -8.56 -2.09 -14.37
CA VAL A 24 -8.60 -1.69 -15.80
C VAL A 24 -7.85 -2.73 -16.64
N PRO A 25 -8.38 -3.25 -17.77
CA PRO A 25 -7.74 -4.32 -18.54
C PRO A 25 -6.31 -3.97 -19.01
N GLY A 26 -5.43 -4.98 -19.02
CA GLY A 26 -4.02 -4.80 -19.38
C GLY A 26 -3.81 -4.24 -20.79
N SER A 27 -4.75 -4.48 -21.70
CA SER A 27 -4.73 -4.00 -23.09
C SER A 27 -4.80 -2.48 -23.25
N TYR A 28 -5.20 -1.74 -22.20
CA TYR A 28 -5.21 -0.29 -22.19
C TYR A 28 -3.82 0.31 -21.92
N PHE A 29 -2.87 -0.50 -21.44
CA PHE A 29 -1.50 -0.08 -21.18
C PHE A 29 -0.61 -0.42 -22.39
N PRO A 30 0.32 0.47 -22.78
CA PRO A 30 1.22 0.21 -23.90
C PRO A 30 2.07 -1.04 -23.63
N GLU A 31 2.16 -1.94 -24.61
CA GLU A 31 2.98 -3.14 -24.52
C GLU A 31 4.47 -2.79 -24.38
N VAL A 32 5.04 -3.01 -23.20
CA VAL A 32 6.48 -2.83 -22.98
C VAL A 32 7.19 -4.16 -23.29
N LYS A 33 7.71 -4.28 -24.52
CA LYS A 33 8.31 -5.53 -25.01
C LYS A 33 9.67 -5.92 -24.39
N SER A 34 10.36 -5.01 -23.69
CA SER A 34 11.72 -5.28 -23.18
C SER A 34 12.17 -4.36 -22.04
N PHE A 35 11.81 -4.65 -20.78
CA PHE A 35 12.50 -4.02 -19.64
C PHE A 35 12.82 -5.02 -18.51
N TRP A 36 13.37 -6.19 -18.85
CA TRP A 36 13.60 -7.33 -17.94
C TRP A 36 12.28 -8.00 -17.52
N GLN A 37 12.00 -9.21 -18.01
CA GLN A 37 10.73 -9.94 -17.77
C GLN A 37 10.34 -10.09 -16.29
N TRP A 38 11.30 -10.01 -15.37
CA TRP A 38 11.05 -10.04 -13.92
C TRP A 38 10.71 -8.67 -13.31
N LEU A 39 11.11 -7.57 -13.94
CA LEU A 39 10.95 -6.17 -13.49
C LEU A 39 10.08 -5.38 -14.49
N SER A 40 8.94 -5.95 -14.87
CA SER A 40 7.96 -5.22 -15.68
C SER A 40 7.60 -3.90 -14.98
N PRO A 41 7.42 -2.79 -15.72
CA PRO A 41 6.98 -1.51 -15.14
C PRO A 41 5.75 -1.63 -14.24
N ASP A 42 4.86 -2.58 -14.57
CA ASP A 42 3.70 -2.98 -13.80
C ASP A 42 4.03 -3.34 -12.34
N LYS A 43 5.05 -4.18 -12.10
CA LYS A 43 5.48 -4.59 -10.75
C LYS A 43 6.03 -3.42 -9.93
N VAL A 44 6.72 -2.50 -10.57
CA VAL A 44 7.22 -1.29 -9.90
C VAL A 44 6.04 -0.40 -9.49
N ILE A 45 5.01 -0.30 -10.32
CA ILE A 45 3.78 0.41 -9.99
C ILE A 45 3.11 -0.23 -8.78
N HIS A 46 2.92 -1.55 -8.78
CA HIS A 46 2.39 -2.31 -7.63
C HIS A 46 3.16 -2.01 -6.33
N LEU A 47 4.49 -2.11 -6.37
CA LEU A 47 5.35 -1.78 -5.23
C LEU A 47 5.11 -0.33 -4.72
N VAL A 48 5.03 0.64 -5.62
CA VAL A 48 4.83 2.04 -5.25
C VAL A 48 3.43 2.30 -4.71
N ILE A 49 2.37 1.86 -5.40
CA ILE A 49 0.99 2.18 -5.04
C ILE A 49 0.60 1.53 -3.70
N PHE A 50 1.03 0.29 -3.44
CA PHE A 50 0.78 -0.37 -2.15
C PHE A 50 1.70 0.15 -1.03
N GLY A 51 2.91 0.60 -1.35
CA GLY A 51 3.75 1.33 -0.39
C GLY A 51 3.15 2.65 0.06
N VAL A 52 2.58 3.42 -0.88
CA VAL A 52 1.82 4.64 -0.56
C VAL A 52 0.59 4.31 0.28
N GLN A 53 -0.09 3.20 0.00
CA GLN A 53 -1.26 2.77 0.78
C GLN A 53 -0.91 2.55 2.26
N VAL A 54 0.13 1.76 2.58
CA VAL A 54 0.59 1.57 3.97
C VAL A 54 0.95 2.91 4.60
N PHE A 55 1.73 3.73 3.90
CA PHE A 55 2.17 5.03 4.39
C PHE A 55 0.98 5.92 4.79
N LEU A 56 -0.07 5.99 3.95
CA LEU A 56 -1.26 6.78 4.22
C LEU A 56 -2.09 6.23 5.39
N ILE A 57 -2.19 4.91 5.53
CA ILE A 57 -2.87 4.29 6.69
C ILE A 57 -2.13 4.65 7.98
N ILE A 58 -0.80 4.49 8.02
CA ILE A 58 -0.01 4.83 9.21
C ILE A 58 -0.12 6.32 9.53
N LEU A 59 -0.11 7.19 8.51
CA LEU A 59 -0.31 8.63 8.69
C LEU A 59 -1.69 8.95 9.31
N GLY A 60 -2.73 8.21 8.93
CA GLY A 60 -4.06 8.32 9.54
C GLY A 60 -4.07 8.00 11.04
N PHE A 61 -3.22 7.06 11.46
CA PHE A 61 -2.99 6.69 12.85
C PHE A 61 -1.93 7.53 13.57
N GLU A 62 -1.28 8.52 12.93
CA GLU A 62 -0.12 9.24 13.51
C GLU A 62 -0.38 9.74 14.96
N PRO A 63 -1.55 10.32 15.32
CA PRO A 63 -1.80 10.79 16.68
C PRO A 63 -1.94 9.66 17.73
N GLN A 64 -2.46 8.51 17.34
CA GLN A 64 -2.55 7.32 18.20
C GLN A 64 -1.21 6.59 18.28
N TYR A 65 -0.49 6.59 17.16
CA TYR A 65 0.83 5.99 17.01
C TYR A 65 1.87 6.69 17.88
N LEU A 66 1.96 8.04 17.85
CA LEU A 66 2.99 8.76 18.60
C LEU A 66 2.79 8.72 20.12
N ASN A 67 1.53 8.65 20.58
CA ASN A 67 1.18 8.72 22.01
C ASN A 67 1.07 7.35 22.70
N SER A 68 1.24 6.24 21.98
CA SER A 68 1.05 4.90 22.52
C SER A 68 2.38 4.17 22.73
N LYS A 69 2.47 3.30 23.74
CA LYS A 69 3.57 2.31 23.86
C LYS A 69 3.38 1.13 22.89
N GLN A 70 2.20 1.01 22.28
CA GLN A 70 1.78 -0.08 21.39
C GLN A 70 1.83 0.34 19.91
N ARG A 71 2.74 1.26 19.57
CA ARG A 71 2.94 1.81 18.20
C ARG A 71 3.05 0.73 17.13
N PHE A 72 3.74 -0.35 17.50
CA PHE A 72 3.97 -1.52 16.67
C PHE A 72 2.66 -2.17 16.19
N ILE A 73 1.62 -2.21 17.02
CA ILE A 73 0.32 -2.81 16.65
C ILE A 73 -0.33 -2.06 15.49
N PHE A 74 -0.28 -0.72 15.50
CA PHE A 74 -0.84 0.08 14.41
C PHE A 74 -0.08 -0.09 13.10
N VAL A 75 1.25 -0.12 13.19
CA VAL A 75 2.13 -0.33 12.03
C VAL A 75 1.94 -1.71 11.43
N VAL A 76 1.98 -2.76 12.25
CA VAL A 76 1.79 -4.14 11.79
C VAL A 76 0.39 -4.33 11.24
N GLY A 77 -0.63 -3.77 11.91
CA GLY A 77 -2.01 -3.78 11.42
C GLY A 77 -2.15 -3.13 10.06
N ALA A 78 -1.53 -1.96 9.84
CA ALA A 78 -1.54 -1.27 8.55
C ALA A 78 -0.85 -2.08 7.43
N THR A 79 0.31 -2.67 7.73
CA THR A 79 1.05 -3.51 6.78
C THR A 79 0.25 -4.77 6.42
N ILE A 80 -0.26 -5.50 7.42
CA ILE A 80 -1.07 -6.71 7.20
C ILE A 80 -2.34 -6.36 6.40
N ALA A 81 -3.04 -5.29 6.77
CA ALA A 81 -4.24 -4.86 6.04
C ALA A 81 -3.94 -4.55 4.57
N THR A 82 -2.79 -3.95 4.27
CA THR A 82 -2.40 -3.63 2.89
C THR A 82 -1.98 -4.87 2.11
N ILE A 83 -1.27 -5.81 2.73
CA ILE A 83 -0.94 -7.11 2.11
C ILE A 83 -2.22 -7.89 1.80
N LEU A 84 -3.16 -7.96 2.74
CA LEU A 84 -4.46 -8.62 2.51
C LEU A 84 -5.25 -7.91 1.42
N TYR A 85 -5.16 -6.58 1.34
CA TYR A 85 -5.78 -5.82 0.27
C TYR A 85 -5.19 -6.15 -1.10
N GLY A 86 -3.86 -6.25 -1.22
CA GLY A 86 -3.18 -6.71 -2.45
C GLY A 86 -3.61 -8.12 -2.85
N LEU A 87 -3.69 -9.04 -1.89
CA LEU A 87 -4.21 -10.38 -2.15
C LEU A 87 -5.64 -10.33 -2.70
N VAL A 88 -6.50 -9.49 -2.14
CA VAL A 88 -7.88 -9.32 -2.62
C VAL A 88 -7.90 -8.76 -4.03
N THR A 89 -7.07 -7.77 -4.37
CA THR A 89 -7.04 -7.21 -5.73
C THR A 89 -6.61 -8.24 -6.77
N GLU A 90 -5.64 -9.09 -6.45
CA GLU A 90 -5.18 -10.18 -7.32
C GLU A 90 -6.24 -11.26 -7.51
N LEU A 91 -6.97 -11.61 -6.45
CA LEU A 91 -8.13 -12.51 -6.55
C LEU A 91 -9.24 -11.89 -7.41
N LEU A 92 -9.51 -10.60 -7.27
CA LEU A 92 -10.49 -9.91 -8.11
C LEU A 92 -10.05 -9.87 -9.58
N GLN A 93 -8.77 -9.64 -9.86
CA GLN A 93 -8.24 -9.74 -11.22
C GLN A 93 -8.42 -11.15 -11.79
N ASN A 94 -8.13 -12.19 -11.00
CA ASN A 94 -8.23 -13.58 -11.46
C ASN A 94 -9.67 -14.08 -11.68
N TYR A 95 -10.65 -13.59 -10.89
CA TYR A 95 -12.01 -14.16 -10.87
C TYR A 95 -13.11 -13.20 -11.33
N VAL A 96 -12.88 -11.89 -11.33
CA VAL A 96 -13.94 -10.89 -11.52
C VAL A 96 -13.64 -9.93 -12.68
N PHE A 97 -12.40 -9.46 -12.82
CA PHE A 97 -12.07 -8.45 -13.83
C PHE A 97 -11.73 -9.08 -15.17
N ILE A 98 -12.60 -8.83 -16.16
CA ILE A 98 -12.43 -9.32 -17.53
C ILE A 98 -11.22 -8.64 -18.18
N GLY A 99 -10.32 -9.42 -18.78
CA GLY A 99 -9.10 -8.90 -19.42
C GLY A 99 -7.98 -8.57 -18.43
N ARG A 100 -8.07 -9.13 -17.22
CA ARG A 100 -7.00 -9.21 -16.24
C ARG A 100 -6.82 -10.66 -15.80
N ASP A 101 -5.59 -10.98 -15.45
CA ASP A 101 -5.21 -12.25 -14.84
C ASP A 101 -4.46 -11.92 -13.55
N GLY A 102 -4.84 -12.56 -12.45
CA GLY A 102 -4.11 -12.41 -11.19
C GLY A 102 -2.76 -13.10 -11.27
N ASN A 103 -1.76 -12.52 -10.63
CA ASN A 103 -0.37 -12.93 -10.75
C ASN A 103 0.32 -12.91 -9.39
N ILE A 104 0.89 -14.06 -9.01
CA ILE A 104 1.60 -14.21 -7.75
C ILE A 104 2.78 -13.22 -7.61
N PHE A 105 3.41 -12.82 -8.71
CA PHE A 105 4.51 -11.86 -8.67
C PHE A 105 4.03 -10.42 -8.41
N ASP A 106 2.80 -10.09 -8.79
CA ASP A 106 2.21 -8.78 -8.52
C ASP A 106 1.77 -8.71 -7.05
N PHE A 107 1.19 -9.79 -6.52
CA PHE A 107 0.98 -9.94 -5.07
C PHE A 107 2.29 -9.78 -4.25
N LEU A 108 3.39 -10.40 -4.70
CA LEU A 108 4.69 -10.25 -4.03
C LEU A 108 5.21 -8.80 -4.12
N ALA A 109 4.96 -8.10 -5.23
CA ALA A 109 5.29 -6.69 -5.38
C ALA A 109 4.45 -5.82 -4.43
N ASP A 110 3.15 -6.11 -4.27
CA ASP A 110 2.27 -5.43 -3.31
C ASP A 110 2.78 -5.57 -1.88
N ALA A 111 3.14 -6.81 -1.50
CA ALA A 111 3.65 -7.10 -0.18
C ALA A 111 4.98 -6.40 0.08
N LEU A 112 5.91 -6.44 -0.88
CA LEU A 112 7.19 -5.73 -0.79
C LEU A 112 6.97 -4.21 -0.72
N GLY A 113 6.04 -3.69 -1.51
CA GLY A 113 5.58 -2.31 -1.47
C GLY A 113 5.13 -1.91 -0.09
N ALA A 114 4.27 -2.71 0.54
CA ALA A 114 3.78 -2.49 1.90
C ALA A 114 4.94 -2.38 2.93
N PHE A 115 5.94 -3.26 2.85
CA PHE A 115 7.12 -3.19 3.72
C PHE A 115 7.98 -1.95 3.45
N LEU A 116 8.19 -1.59 2.19
CA LEU A 116 8.96 -0.39 1.82
C LEU A 116 8.24 0.89 2.25
N GLY A 117 6.91 0.96 2.10
CA GLY A 117 6.10 2.08 2.57
C GLY A 117 6.21 2.29 4.08
N LEU A 118 6.21 1.20 4.85
CA LEU A 118 6.50 1.24 6.28
C LEU A 118 7.91 1.78 6.56
N LEU A 119 8.93 1.23 5.90
CA LEU A 119 10.31 1.69 6.06
C LEU A 119 10.44 3.18 5.76
N THR A 120 9.85 3.65 4.66
CA THR A 120 9.81 5.06 4.28
C THR A 120 9.14 5.92 5.35
N TYR A 121 8.00 5.49 5.91
CA TYR A 121 7.37 6.21 7.01
C TYR A 121 8.31 6.35 8.22
N TYR A 122 8.95 5.24 8.61
CA TYR A 122 9.86 5.24 9.75
C TYR A 122 11.05 6.19 9.50
N LEU A 123 11.70 6.11 8.35
CA LEU A 123 12.83 6.98 7.99
C LEU A 123 12.45 8.46 8.01
N LEU A 124 11.28 8.82 7.47
CA LEU A 124 10.82 10.22 7.40
C LEU A 124 10.36 10.77 8.76
N LYS A 125 9.85 9.91 9.65
CA LYS A 125 9.31 10.32 10.96
C LYS A 125 10.21 9.97 12.14
N MET A 126 11.38 9.38 11.89
CA MET A 126 12.32 8.90 12.90
C MET A 126 12.64 9.96 13.96
N ARG A 127 12.93 11.20 13.55
CA ARG A 127 13.23 12.30 14.49
C ARG A 127 12.09 12.56 15.47
N LYS A 128 10.85 12.52 14.98
CA LYS A 128 9.63 12.78 15.77
C LYS A 128 9.34 11.61 16.72
N ILE A 129 9.56 10.38 16.26
CA ILE A 129 9.43 9.15 17.05
C ILE A 129 10.44 9.18 18.21
N LEU A 130 11.72 9.43 17.92
CA LEU A 130 12.79 9.48 18.93
C LEU A 130 12.56 10.58 19.98
N HIS A 131 12.12 11.77 19.57
CA HIS A 131 11.79 12.85 20.53
C HIS A 131 10.63 12.48 21.47
N GLN A 132 9.68 11.66 21.02
CA GLN A 132 8.58 11.19 21.87
C GLN A 132 9.00 10.05 22.80
N ASP A 133 10.11 9.36 22.53
CA ASP A 133 10.61 8.26 23.37
C ASP A 133 11.54 8.73 24.50
N ILE A 134 12.13 9.92 24.33
CA ILE A 134 13.03 10.54 25.32
C ILE A 134 12.25 11.36 26.37
N ASN A 135 11.03 11.82 26.04
CA ASN A 135 10.16 12.60 26.94
C ASN A 135 9.13 11.70 27.63
#